data_AF-A0A6B2GBP6-F1
#
_entry.id   AF-A0A6B2GBP6-F1
#
_cell.length_a   1.000
_cell.length_b   1.000
_cell.length_c   1.000
_cell.angle_alpha   90.00
_cell.angle_beta   90.00
_cell.angle_gamma   90.00
#
_symmetry.space_group_name_H-M   'P 1'
#
loop_
_entity.id
_entity.type
_entity.pdbx_description
1 polymer ?
#
loop_
_entity_poly.entity_id
_entity_poly.type
_entity_poly.pdbx_seq_one_letter_code
_entity_poly.pdbx_strand_id
1 'polypeptide(L)'
;LNNHHLDLIHHMITGCCQECDIPVLSIDGKSLKKNFLFEIVSNNQHGIDTDKMDYLSRDARMIGFQCGFNYRRFLDYMCISIKNDGLCICFKEKLYMDCH
;
A
#
# COMPACT_ATOMS: atom_id res chain seq x y z
N LEU A 1 -5.28 -2.92 -23.62
CA LEU A 1 -5.00 -3.43 -22.26
C LEU A 1 -5.67 -4.80 -22.13
N ASN A 2 -5.02 -5.76 -21.46
CA ASN A 2 -5.62 -7.07 -21.14
C ASN A 2 -6.71 -6.90 -20.07
N ASN A 3 -7.82 -7.66 -20.15
CA ASN A 3 -8.93 -7.60 -19.18
C ASN A 3 -8.44 -7.79 -17.74
N HIS A 4 -7.49 -8.69 -17.50
CA HIS A 4 -6.91 -8.91 -16.17
C HIS A 4 -6.23 -7.66 -15.57
N HIS A 5 -5.64 -6.80 -16.39
CA HIS A 5 -5.03 -5.56 -15.88
C HIS A 5 -6.08 -4.50 -15.54
N LEU A 6 -7.19 -4.46 -16.28
CA LEU A 6 -8.31 -3.58 -15.96
C LEU A 6 -8.96 -4.00 -14.65
N ASP A 7 -9.13 -5.30 -14.43
CA ASP A 7 -9.62 -5.84 -13.16
C ASP A 7 -8.67 -5.51 -12.03
N LEU A 8 -7.36 -5.69 -12.20
CA LEU A 8 -6.37 -5.31 -11.19
C LEU A 8 -6.47 -3.82 -10.84
N ILE A 9 -6.52 -2.93 -11.85
CA ILE A 9 -6.65 -1.48 -11.64
C ILE A 9 -7.95 -1.17 -10.87
N HIS A 10 -9.07 -1.76 -11.27
CA HIS A 10 -10.36 -1.57 -10.59
C HIS A 10 -10.29 -1.97 -9.11
N HIS A 11 -9.71 -3.13 -8.80
CA HIS A 11 -9.58 -3.61 -7.42
C HIS A 11 -8.57 -2.77 -6.60
N MET A 12 -7.50 -2.25 -7.23
CA MET A 12 -6.57 -1.32 -6.57
C MET A 12 -7.24 0.01 -6.21
N ILE A 13 -8.12 0.53 -7.07
CA ILE A 13 -8.86 1.78 -6.83
C ILE A 13 -9.95 1.58 -5.76
N THR A 14 -10.67 0.46 -5.82
CA THR A 14 -11.77 0.18 -4.87
C THR A 14 -11.29 -0.32 -3.51
N GLY A 15 -10.06 -0.81 -3.41
CA GLY A 15 -9.47 -1.36 -2.19
C GLY A 15 -10.10 -2.69 -1.73
N CYS A 16 -10.85 -3.36 -2.61
CA CYS A 16 -11.49 -4.64 -2.34
C CYS A 16 -10.80 -5.74 -3.15
N CYS A 17 -10.29 -6.77 -2.47
CA CYS A 17 -9.75 -7.96 -3.11
C CYS A 17 -10.74 -9.13 -2.98
N GLN A 18 -11.91 -9.01 -3.62
CA GLN A 18 -12.82 -10.14 -3.77
C GLN A 18 -12.86 -10.49 -5.26
N GLU A 19 -12.58 -11.77 -5.58
CA GLU A 19 -12.72 -12.35 -6.93
C GLU A 19 -11.70 -11.93 -8.01
N CYS A 20 -10.52 -11.37 -7.66
CA CYS A 20 -9.46 -11.12 -8.65
C CYS A 20 -8.38 -12.21 -8.67
N ASP A 21 -7.88 -12.52 -9.87
CA ASP A 21 -6.65 -13.30 -10.06
C ASP A 21 -5.45 -12.50 -9.53
N ILE A 22 -5.16 -12.66 -8.23
CA ILE A 22 -4.06 -11.96 -7.58
C ILE A 22 -2.74 -12.46 -8.20
N PRO A 23 -1.89 -11.56 -8.73
CA PRO A 23 -0.59 -11.94 -9.26
C PRO A 23 0.24 -12.67 -8.21
N VAL A 24 0.94 -13.74 -8.61
CA VAL A 24 1.75 -14.58 -7.72
C VAL A 24 3.24 -14.30 -7.94
N LEU A 25 4.04 -14.41 -6.89
CA LEU A 25 5.50 -14.41 -6.92
C LEU A 25 6.03 -15.71 -6.34
N SER A 26 6.95 -16.37 -7.05
CA SER A 26 7.65 -17.55 -6.52
C SER A 26 8.89 -17.10 -5.73
N ILE A 27 8.94 -17.42 -4.45
CA ILE A 27 10.09 -17.17 -3.55
C ILE A 27 10.43 -18.49 -2.87
N ASP A 28 11.67 -18.96 -3.02
CA ASP A 28 12.16 -20.21 -2.41
C ASP A 28 11.25 -21.43 -2.67
N GLY A 29 10.69 -21.50 -3.88
CA GLY A 29 9.77 -22.58 -4.30
C GLY A 29 8.34 -22.44 -3.76
N LYS A 30 8.02 -21.39 -3.01
CA LYS A 30 6.67 -21.07 -2.54
C LYS A 30 6.02 -20.03 -3.45
N SER A 31 4.80 -20.32 -3.87
CA SER A 31 3.94 -19.39 -4.60
C SER A 31 3.22 -18.48 -3.61
N LEU A 32 3.59 -17.20 -3.57
CA LEU A 32 3.03 -16.19 -2.67
C LEU A 32 2.23 -15.15 -3.45
N LYS A 33 1.03 -14.85 -2.98
CA LYS A 33 0.17 -13.84 -3.60
C LYS A 33 0.72 -12.43 -3.35
N LYS A 34 0.74 -11.57 -4.37
CA LYS A 34 1.21 -10.18 -4.29
C LYS A 34 0.14 -9.25 -3.69
N ASN A 35 -0.35 -9.56 -2.50
CA ASN A 35 -1.42 -8.80 -1.84
C ASN A 35 -1.05 -7.32 -1.60
N PHE A 36 0.24 -7.05 -1.40
CA PHE A 36 0.77 -5.70 -1.21
C PHE A 36 0.37 -4.72 -2.32
N LEU A 37 0.04 -5.19 -3.53
CA LEU A 37 -0.44 -4.33 -4.61
C LEU A 37 -1.74 -3.59 -4.25
N PHE A 38 -2.62 -4.23 -3.48
CA PHE A 38 -3.88 -3.65 -3.02
C PHE A 38 -3.72 -2.74 -1.80
N GLU A 39 -2.52 -2.68 -1.21
CA GLU A 39 -2.20 -1.81 -0.07
C GLU A 39 -1.61 -0.46 -0.51
N ILE A 40 -1.31 -0.27 -1.81
CA ILE A 40 -0.63 0.93 -2.34
C ILE A 40 -1.60 2.10 -2.59
N VAL A 41 -2.71 1.84 -3.29
CA VAL A 41 -3.58 2.90 -3.82
C VAL A 41 -4.73 3.22 -2.88
N SER A 42 -5.49 2.20 -2.47
CA SER A 42 -6.61 2.34 -1.52
C SER A 42 -6.54 1.20 -0.51
N ASN A 43 -5.95 1.47 0.66
CA ASN A 43 -5.75 0.45 1.68
C ASN A 43 -6.90 0.48 2.68
N ASN A 44 -7.97 -0.24 2.37
CA ASN A 44 -9.18 -0.23 3.21
C ASN A 44 -8.98 -0.96 4.56
N GLN A 45 -7.87 -1.69 4.76
CA GLN A 45 -7.62 -2.42 6.02
C GLN A 45 -7.07 -1.52 7.12
N HIS A 46 -6.13 -0.63 6.78
CA HIS A 46 -5.42 0.20 7.77
C HIS A 46 -5.42 1.70 7.40
N GLY A 47 -5.87 2.06 6.19
CA GLY A 47 -5.97 3.44 5.72
C GLY A 47 -4.63 4.08 5.32
N ILE A 48 -3.53 3.34 5.37
CA ILE A 48 -2.19 3.78 4.97
C ILE A 48 -2.00 3.45 3.49
N ASP A 49 -2.13 4.48 2.65
CA ASP A 49 -2.01 4.41 1.20
C ASP A 49 -1.46 5.72 0.62
N THR A 50 -1.13 5.70 -0.67
CA THR A 50 -0.55 6.83 -1.37
C THR A 50 -1.51 8.02 -1.51
N ASP A 51 -2.81 7.78 -1.60
CA ASP A 51 -3.85 8.83 -1.58
C ASP A 51 -3.77 9.64 -0.28
N LYS A 52 -3.65 8.95 0.87
CA LYS A 52 -3.51 9.59 2.18
C LYS A 52 -2.30 10.50 2.28
N MET A 53 -1.17 10.00 1.79
CA MET A 53 0.12 10.70 1.88
C MET A 53 0.13 11.98 1.03
N ASP A 54 -0.46 11.93 -0.17
CA ASP A 54 -0.55 13.09 -1.05
C ASP A 54 -1.48 14.15 -0.47
N TYR A 55 -2.68 13.79 -0.01
CA TYR A 55 -3.62 14.80 0.53
C TYR A 55 -3.01 15.51 1.75
N LEU A 56 -2.39 14.77 2.69
CA LEU A 56 -1.82 15.36 3.91
C LEU A 56 -0.74 16.39 3.57
N SER A 57 0.15 16.05 2.63
CA SER A 57 1.23 16.94 2.22
C SER A 57 0.71 18.13 1.41
N ARG A 58 -0.25 17.89 0.52
CA ARG A 58 -0.84 18.90 -0.36
C ARG A 58 -1.64 19.92 0.44
N ASP A 59 -2.54 19.47 1.30
CA ASP A 59 -3.47 20.34 2.02
C ASP A 59 -2.75 21.19 3.05
N ALA A 60 -1.81 20.59 3.81
CA ALA A 60 -0.96 21.31 4.74
C ALA A 60 -0.21 22.45 4.02
N ARG A 61 0.34 22.18 2.83
CA ARG A 61 0.99 23.21 2.01
C ARG A 61 0.03 24.31 1.57
N MET A 62 -1.20 23.97 1.18
CA MET A 62 -2.19 24.94 0.71
C MET A 62 -2.69 25.86 1.83
N ILE A 63 -2.89 25.34 3.04
CA ILE A 63 -3.37 26.13 4.19
C ILE A 63 -2.23 26.86 4.94
N GLY A 64 -0.97 26.63 4.56
CA GLY A 64 0.20 27.24 5.19
C GLY A 64 0.62 26.59 6.51
N PHE A 65 0.21 25.34 6.77
CA PHE A 65 0.61 24.57 7.95
C PHE A 65 1.80 23.65 7.65
N GLN A 66 2.68 23.45 8.62
CA GLN A 66 3.75 22.47 8.48
C GLN A 66 3.20 21.06 8.75
N CYS A 67 3.22 20.20 7.74
CA CYS A 67 2.91 18.79 7.91
C CYS A 67 4.10 18.10 8.61
N GLY A 68 3.88 17.57 9.82
CA GLY A 68 4.88 16.74 10.52
C GLY A 68 5.12 15.39 9.84
N PHE A 69 4.18 14.95 9.00
CA PHE A 69 4.28 13.70 8.27
C PHE A 69 5.27 13.82 7.09
N ASN A 70 6.31 12.97 7.11
CA ASN A 70 7.29 12.88 6.04
C ASN A 70 7.12 11.57 5.27
N TYR A 71 6.35 11.62 4.18
CA TYR A 71 6.09 10.45 3.33
C TYR A 71 7.36 9.84 2.74
N ARG A 72 8.42 10.61 2.49
CA ARG A 72 9.68 10.06 1.96
C ARG A 72 10.35 9.14 2.95
N ARG A 73 10.47 9.62 4.20
CA ARG A 73 10.96 8.80 5.31
C ARG A 73 10.08 7.56 5.50
N PHE A 74 8.77 7.72 5.32
CA PHE A 74 7.82 6.62 5.42
C PHE A 74 8.10 5.53 4.35
N LEU A 75 8.29 5.94 3.09
CA LEU A 75 8.67 5.04 1.98
C LEU A 75 10.04 4.38 2.18
N ASP A 76 11.05 5.11 2.71
CA ASP A 76 12.40 4.58 2.95
C ASP A 76 12.44 3.42 3.95
N TYR A 77 11.43 3.32 4.81
CA TYR A 77 11.33 2.29 5.84
C TYR A 77 10.20 1.28 5.60
N MET A 78 9.49 1.38 4.48
CA MET A 78 8.59 0.34 4.01
C MET A 78 9.37 -0.88 3.52
N CYS A 79 8.83 -2.07 3.77
CA CYS A 79 9.30 -3.32 3.19
C CYS A 79 8.14 -4.22 2.81
N ILE A 80 8.42 -5.23 1.99
CA ILE A 80 7.48 -6.33 1.74
C ILE A 80 7.87 -7.48 2.66
N SER A 81 6.91 -8.02 3.41
CA SER A 81 7.10 -9.21 4.24
C SER A 81 6.12 -10.31 3.86
N ILE A 82 6.46 -11.55 4.22
CA ILE A 82 5.59 -12.71 4.04
C ILE A 82 4.63 -12.77 5.23
N LYS A 83 3.33 -12.72 4.95
CA LYS A 83 2.25 -12.90 5.93
C LYS A 83 1.28 -13.95 5.39
N ASN A 84 1.20 -15.08 6.08
CA ASN A 84 0.46 -16.27 5.65
C ASN A 84 0.89 -16.75 4.24
N ASP A 85 -0.04 -16.81 3.28
CA ASP A 85 0.15 -17.20 1.88
C ASP A 85 0.40 -16.01 0.94
N GLY A 86 0.60 -14.81 1.51
CA GLY A 86 0.71 -13.56 0.76
C GLY A 86 1.90 -12.69 1.17
N LEU A 87 2.16 -11.70 0.34
CA LEU A 87 3.12 -10.63 0.54
C LEU A 87 2.38 -9.36 0.91
N CYS A 88 2.73 -8.72 2.01
CA CYS A 88 2.12 -7.46 2.47
C CYS A 88 3.18 -6.37 2.72
N ILE A 89 2.78 -5.10 2.67
CA ILE A 89 3.60 -3.97 3.08
C ILE A 89 3.72 -4.01 4.60
N CYS A 90 4.92 -3.77 5.10
CA CYS A 90 5.24 -3.66 6.52
C CYS A 90 6.13 -2.44 6.74
N PHE A 91 6.14 -1.97 7.98
CA PHE A 91 6.89 -0.80 8.41
C PHE A 91 7.85 -1.19 9.52
N LYS A 92 9.03 -0.57 9.56
CA LYS A 92 9.90 -0.70 10.73
C LYS A 92 9.21 -0.13 11.96
N GLU A 93 9.39 -0.78 13.11
CA GLU A 93 8.82 -0.39 14.40
C GLU A 93 9.04 1.09 14.76
N LYS A 94 10.18 1.66 14.35
CA LYS A 94 10.50 3.08 14.56
C LYS A 94 9.48 4.05 13.93
N LEU A 95 8.66 3.60 12.99
CA LEU A 95 7.58 4.38 12.36
C LEU A 95 6.23 4.23 13.04
N TYR A 96 6.10 3.49 14.15
CA TYR A 96 4.80 3.24 14.79
C TYR A 96 3.99 4.51 15.04
N MET A 97 4.65 5.58 15.53
CA MET A 97 4.01 6.88 15.79
C MET A 97 3.68 7.67 14.52
N ASP A 98 4.32 7.35 13.39
CA ASP A 98 4.03 7.99 12.09
C ASP A 98 2.82 7.32 11.40
N CYS A 99 2.39 6.14 11.88
CA CYS A 99 1.29 5.33 11.34
C CYS A 99 -0.06 5.51 12.07
N HIS A 100 -0.11 6.24 13.19
CA HIS A 100 -1.28 6.42 14.05
C HIS A 100 -1.62 7.90 14.21
#